data_AF-A0A933L8C1-F1
#
_entry.id   AF-A0A933L8C1-F1
#
_cell.length_a   1.000
_cell.length_b   1.000
_cell.length_c   1.000
_cell.angle_alpha   90.00
_cell.angle_beta   90.00
_cell.angle_gamma   90.00
#
_symmetry.space_group_name_H-M   'P 1'
#
loop_
_entity.id
_entity.type
_entity.pdbx_description
1 polymer ?
#
loop_
_entity_poly.entity_id
_entity_poly.type
_entity_poly.pdbx_seq_one_letter_code
_entity_poly.pdbx_strand_id
1 'polypeptide(L)'
;MFNIFNDSKYIVGMFLLVAFVLSGCATARTVSMQPGKGGVVSLNPPQNPEARTKAEELMRSNCHGKKFEIVEEGEAVIGQEVYGKQDTSLGKSSIWSTSSSTTENKTEWRITYKCI
;
A
#
# COMPACT_ATOMS: atom_id res chain seq x y z
N MET A 1 -19.72 -19.44 51.34
CA MET A 1 -18.53 -18.57 51.27
C MET A 1 -17.86 -18.84 49.92
N PHE A 2 -18.32 -18.15 48.87
CA PHE A 2 -17.77 -18.30 47.51
C PHE A 2 -16.86 -17.09 47.25
N ASN A 3 -15.56 -17.37 47.10
CA ASN A 3 -14.53 -16.36 46.92
C ASN A 3 -14.60 -15.78 45.48
N ILE A 4 -14.96 -14.51 45.35
CA ILE A 4 -15.02 -13.74 44.08
C ILE A 4 -13.73 -12.91 43.84
N PHE A 5 -12.64 -13.22 44.54
CA PHE A 5 -11.39 -12.43 44.50
C PHE A 5 -10.24 -13.18 43.81
N ASN A 6 -10.38 -13.60 42.54
CA ASN A 6 -9.19 -14.04 41.78
C ASN A 6 -9.24 -13.96 40.25
N ASP A 7 -10.26 -13.35 39.62
CA ASP A 7 -10.36 -13.35 38.14
C ASP A 7 -10.02 -11.99 37.48
N SER A 8 -9.75 -10.94 38.27
CA SER A 8 -9.50 -9.58 37.76
C SER A 8 -8.10 -9.41 37.12
N LYS A 9 -7.13 -10.27 37.48
CA LYS A 9 -5.74 -10.16 36.99
C LYS A 9 -5.55 -10.64 35.54
N TYR A 10 -6.38 -11.58 35.09
CA TYR A 10 -6.27 -12.18 33.75
C TYR A 10 -7.01 -11.37 32.68
N ILE A 11 -8.05 -10.64 33.06
CA ILE A 11 -8.83 -9.79 32.15
C ILE A 11 -8.00 -8.57 31.70
N VAL A 12 -7.22 -7.97 32.61
CA VAL A 12 -6.30 -6.86 32.28
C VAL A 12 -5.15 -7.34 31.38
N GLY A 13 -4.64 -8.56 31.60
CA GLY A 13 -3.58 -9.14 30.77
C GLY A 13 -4.04 -9.50 29.35
N MET A 14 -5.29 -9.96 29.19
CA MET A 14 -5.82 -10.39 27.89
C MET A 14 -6.17 -9.22 26.95
N PHE A 15 -6.56 -8.06 27.50
CA PHE A 15 -6.86 -6.87 26.70
C PHE A 15 -5.61 -6.21 26.09
N LEU A 16 -4.43 -6.44 26.69
CA LEU A 16 -3.16 -5.81 26.30
C LEU A 16 -2.48 -6.55 25.12
N LEU A 17 -2.80 -7.83 24.91
CA LEU A 17 -2.24 -8.66 23.85
C LEU A 17 -2.98 -8.54 22.51
N VAL A 18 -4.25 -8.12 22.51
CA VAL A 18 -5.07 -7.97 21.29
C VAL A 18 -4.76 -6.68 20.52
N ALA A 19 -4.15 -5.69 21.16
CA ALA A 19 -3.86 -4.40 20.54
C ALA A 19 -2.71 -4.41 19.50
N PHE A 20 -1.92 -5.50 19.41
CA PHE A 20 -0.70 -5.53 18.60
C PHE A 20 -0.86 -6.10 17.18
N VAL A 21 -2.04 -6.61 16.82
CA VAL A 21 -2.22 -7.39 15.57
C VAL A 21 -2.76 -6.55 14.39
N LEU A 22 -2.92 -5.24 14.55
CA LEU A 22 -3.52 -4.36 13.53
C LEU A 22 -2.51 -3.49 12.74
N SER A 23 -1.21 -3.77 12.81
CA SER A 23 -0.23 -3.07 11.95
C SER A 23 -0.31 -3.59 10.51
N GLY A 24 -1.20 -2.98 9.71
CA GLY A 24 -1.15 -3.12 8.26
C GLY A 24 0.21 -2.63 7.75
N CYS A 25 0.90 -3.44 6.94
CA CYS A 25 2.22 -3.12 6.40
C CYS A 25 2.17 -1.86 5.52
N ALA A 26 2.54 -0.72 6.09
CA ALA A 26 2.75 0.51 5.34
C ALA A 26 4.09 0.43 4.61
N THR A 27 4.11 0.73 3.32
CA THR A 27 5.33 0.66 2.50
C THR A 27 5.53 1.96 1.73
N ALA A 28 6.78 2.38 1.63
CA ALA A 28 7.21 3.40 0.70
C ALA A 28 8.46 2.90 -0.02
N ARG A 29 8.55 3.19 -1.32
CA ARG A 29 9.66 2.75 -2.15
C ARG A 29 10.07 3.84 -3.15
N THR A 30 11.36 3.90 -3.44
CA THR A 30 11.90 4.80 -4.45
C THR A 30 11.53 4.30 -5.85
N VAL A 31 10.85 5.14 -6.64
CA VAL A 31 10.52 4.86 -8.05
C VAL A 31 11.63 5.39 -8.95
N SER A 32 12.13 6.60 -8.65
CA SER A 32 13.23 7.24 -9.36
C SER A 32 14.00 8.14 -8.41
N MET A 33 15.32 8.17 -8.52
CA MET A 33 16.18 8.93 -7.62
C MET A 33 17.28 9.66 -8.39
N GLN A 34 17.40 10.96 -8.13
CA GLN A 34 18.47 11.81 -8.63
C GLN A 34 19.23 12.38 -7.42
N PRO A 35 20.41 11.81 -7.09
CA PRO A 35 21.20 12.21 -5.92
C PRO A 35 21.40 13.72 -5.85
N GLY A 36 21.01 14.32 -4.72
CA GLY A 36 21.14 15.75 -4.47
C GLY A 36 20.29 16.69 -5.35
N LYS A 37 19.43 16.15 -6.23
CA LYS A 37 18.54 16.93 -7.11
C LYS A 37 17.06 16.71 -6.83
N GLY A 38 16.64 15.47 -6.57
CA GLY A 38 15.23 15.14 -6.36
C GLY A 38 14.89 13.70 -6.72
N GLY A 39 13.61 13.38 -6.89
CA GLY A 39 13.17 12.05 -7.29
C GLY A 39 11.66 11.86 -7.20
N VAL A 40 11.26 10.60 -7.30
CA VAL A 40 9.88 10.14 -7.18
C VAL A 40 9.84 8.96 -6.21
N VAL A 41 8.97 9.05 -5.20
CA VAL A 41 8.71 7.99 -4.22
C VAL A 41 7.28 7.52 -4.37
N SER A 42 7.05 6.22 -4.30
CA SER A 42 5.72 5.62 -4.24
C SER A 42 5.33 5.36 -2.78
N LEU A 43 4.04 5.57 -2.47
CA LEU A 43 3.43 5.29 -1.17
C LEU A 43 2.31 4.27 -1.33
N ASN A 44 2.31 3.26 -0.45
CA ASN A 44 1.22 2.31 -0.35
C ASN A 44 1.03 1.80 1.09
N PRO A 45 -0.11 2.07 1.75
CA PRO A 45 -1.22 2.93 1.31
C PRO A 45 -0.90 4.42 1.51
N PRO A 46 -1.40 5.32 0.64
CA PRO A 46 -1.09 6.76 0.72
C PRO A 46 -1.60 7.45 1.98
N GLN A 47 -2.67 6.95 2.57
CA GLN A 47 -3.28 7.49 3.79
C GLN A 47 -2.53 7.05 5.06
N ASN A 48 -1.55 6.14 4.94
CA ASN A 48 -0.86 5.62 6.10
C ASN A 48 0.31 6.56 6.50
N PRO A 49 0.31 7.09 7.75
CA PRO A 49 1.36 8.00 8.20
C PRO A 49 2.75 7.34 8.29
N GLU A 50 2.83 6.03 8.49
CA GLU A 50 4.10 5.29 8.50
C GLU A 50 4.72 5.22 7.11
N ALA A 51 3.91 4.98 6.07
CA ALA A 51 4.36 5.05 4.67
C ALA A 51 4.86 6.46 4.33
N ARG A 52 4.15 7.50 4.79
CA ARG A 52 4.56 8.90 4.61
C ARG A 52 5.90 9.19 5.27
N THR A 53 6.07 8.78 6.52
CA THR A 53 7.32 8.97 7.27
C THR A 53 8.50 8.29 6.58
N LYS A 54 8.30 7.06 6.09
CA LYS A 54 9.34 6.33 5.34
C LYS A 54 9.66 7.00 4.00
N ALA A 55 8.65 7.54 3.31
CA ALA A 55 8.88 8.32 2.10
C ALA A 55 9.72 9.58 2.39
N GLU A 56 9.43 10.30 3.47
CA GLU A 56 10.22 11.46 3.89
C GLU A 56 11.66 11.10 4.25
N GLU A 57 11.88 9.95 4.90
CA GLU A 57 13.22 9.43 5.17
C GLU A 57 14.00 9.19 3.88
N LEU A 58 13.37 8.56 2.87
CA LEU A 58 13.98 8.34 1.56
C LEU A 58 14.30 9.67 0.85
N MET A 59 13.40 10.65 0.92
CA MET A 59 13.61 11.99 0.34
C MET A 59 14.78 12.71 1.02
N ARG A 60 14.81 12.72 2.36
CA ARG A 60 15.86 13.36 3.17
C ARG A 60 17.23 12.71 2.94
N SER A 61 17.25 11.39 2.86
CA SER A 61 18.45 10.61 2.56
C SER A 61 19.01 10.99 1.17
N ASN A 62 18.16 11.04 0.15
CA ASN A 62 18.56 11.43 -1.20
C ASN A 62 19.07 12.88 -1.30
N CYS A 63 18.52 13.79 -0.50
CA CYS A 63 18.95 15.18 -0.46
C CYS A 63 20.17 15.43 0.45
N HIS A 64 20.79 14.38 1.00
CA HIS A 64 22.00 14.46 1.84
C HIS A 64 21.84 15.42 3.03
N GLY A 65 20.66 15.42 3.66
CA GLY A 65 20.34 16.33 4.77
C GLY A 65 19.98 17.75 4.37
N LYS A 66 19.97 18.09 3.07
CA LYS A 66 19.34 19.32 2.58
C LYS A 66 17.83 19.25 2.73
N LYS A 67 17.18 20.41 2.66
CA LYS A 67 15.72 20.46 2.61
C LYS A 67 15.25 19.92 1.25
N PHE A 68 14.00 19.49 1.21
CA PHE A 68 13.32 19.10 -0.02
C PHE A 68 11.97 19.78 -0.09
N GLU A 69 11.48 19.95 -1.31
CA GLU A 69 10.17 20.49 -1.61
C GLU A 69 9.41 19.46 -2.44
N ILE A 70 8.16 19.20 -2.07
CA ILE A 70 7.27 18.33 -2.82
C ILE A 70 6.70 19.12 -3.99
N VAL A 71 6.93 18.63 -5.19
CA VAL A 71 6.50 19.26 -6.44
C VAL A 71 5.11 18.79 -6.83
N GLU A 72 4.82 17.50 -6.65
CA GLU A 72 3.56 16.89 -7.06
C GLU A 72 3.25 15.66 -6.21
N GLU A 73 1.98 15.46 -5.85
CA GLU A 73 1.47 14.24 -5.23
C GLU A 73 0.19 13.80 -5.93
N GLY A 74 0.07 12.52 -6.24
CA GLY A 74 -1.15 11.99 -6.84
C GLY A 74 -1.06 10.56 -7.31
N GLU A 75 -2.18 10.07 -7.86
CA GLU A 75 -2.24 8.75 -8.49
C GLU A 75 -1.57 8.77 -9.86
N ALA A 76 -0.64 7.83 -10.08
CA ALA A 76 -0.02 7.60 -11.36
C ALA A 76 -0.35 6.20 -11.86
N VAL A 77 -0.69 6.06 -13.15
CA VAL A 77 -0.89 4.76 -13.79
C VAL A 77 0.48 4.07 -13.92
N ILE A 78 0.62 2.90 -13.30
CA ILE A 78 1.86 2.12 -13.27
C ILE A 78 1.86 0.93 -14.24
N GLY A 79 0.68 0.58 -14.76
CA GLY A 79 0.52 -0.52 -15.69
C GLY A 79 -0.95 -0.79 -15.98
N GLN A 80 -1.18 -1.81 -16.80
CA GLN A 80 -2.51 -2.24 -17.22
C GLN A 80 -2.57 -3.77 -17.12
N GLU A 81 -3.58 -4.30 -16.45
CA GLU A 81 -3.86 -5.73 -16.37
C GLU A 81 -5.02 -6.07 -17.31
N VAL A 82 -4.84 -7.16 -18.06
CA VAL A 82 -5.86 -7.68 -18.99
C VAL A 82 -6.37 -9.01 -18.45
N TYR A 83 -7.63 -9.06 -18.06
CA TYR A 83 -8.30 -10.26 -17.59
C TYR A 83 -9.09 -10.88 -18.75
N GLY A 84 -8.67 -12.06 -19.20
CA GLY A 84 -9.43 -12.87 -20.15
C GLY A 84 -10.32 -13.86 -19.42
N LYS A 85 -11.65 -13.77 -19.61
CA LYS A 85 -12.60 -14.78 -19.15
C LYS A 85 -13.13 -15.56 -20.35
N GLN A 86 -12.95 -16.87 -20.32
CA GLN A 86 -13.47 -17.78 -21.34
C GLN A 86 -14.52 -18.68 -20.70
N ASP A 87 -15.79 -18.41 -21.00
CA ASP A 87 -16.91 -19.24 -20.57
C ASP A 87 -17.23 -20.23 -21.71
N THR A 88 -17.12 -21.53 -21.44
CA THR A 88 -17.47 -22.60 -22.39
C THR A 88 -18.68 -23.35 -21.87
N SER A 89 -19.76 -23.39 -22.66
CA SER A 89 -20.95 -24.19 -22.34
C SER A 89 -21.14 -25.32 -23.36
N LEU A 90 -21.44 -26.51 -22.84
CA LEU A 90 -21.73 -27.70 -23.64
C LEU A 90 -23.23 -27.89 -23.73
N GLY A 91 -23.81 -27.58 -24.90
CA GLY A 91 -25.19 -27.94 -25.24
C GLY A 91 -25.25 -29.32 -25.90
N LYS A 92 -26.42 -29.97 -25.79
CA LYS A 92 -26.68 -31.37 -26.25
C LYS A 92 -26.24 -31.69 -27.69
N SER A 93 -26.04 -30.68 -28.54
CA SER A 93 -25.53 -30.80 -29.91
C SER A 93 -24.65 -29.63 -30.39
N SER A 94 -24.19 -28.73 -29.52
CA SER A 94 -23.37 -27.57 -29.94
C SER A 94 -22.48 -27.06 -28.80
N ILE A 95 -21.23 -26.72 -29.12
CA ILE A 95 -20.29 -26.05 -28.23
C ILE A 95 -20.41 -24.54 -28.48
N TRP A 96 -20.76 -23.76 -27.45
CA TRP A 96 -20.71 -22.30 -27.53
C TRP A 96 -19.62 -21.79 -26.59
N SER A 97 -18.74 -20.94 -27.12
CA SER A 97 -17.65 -20.30 -26.37
C SER A 97 -17.82 -18.79 -26.45
N THR A 98 -17.90 -18.13 -25.29
CA THR A 98 -17.89 -16.67 -25.19
C THR A 98 -16.60 -16.23 -24.52
N SER A 99 -15.82 -15.40 -25.20
CA SER A 99 -14.61 -14.78 -24.67
C SER A 99 -14.88 -13.31 -24.36
N SER A 100 -14.64 -12.91 -23.11
CA SER A 100 -14.69 -11.51 -22.68
C SER A 100 -13.32 -11.09 -22.15
N SER A 101 -12.83 -9.93 -22.59
CA SER A 101 -11.59 -9.34 -22.08
C SER A 101 -11.91 -8.05 -21.34
N THR A 102 -11.53 -7.98 -20.05
CA THR A 102 -11.62 -6.75 -19.25
C THR A 102 -10.22 -6.18 -19.07
N THR A 103 -10.08 -4.89 -19.36
CA THR A 103 -8.83 -4.15 -19.16
C THR A 103 -8.96 -3.26 -17.92
N GLU A 104 -8.02 -3.36 -16.98
CA GLU A 104 -8.00 -2.55 -15.77
C GLU A 104 -6.65 -1.83 -15.62
N ASN A 105 -6.68 -0.52 -15.37
CA ASN A 105 -5.48 0.25 -15.09
C ASN A 105 -5.05 0.06 -13.64
N LYS A 106 -3.77 -0.27 -13.41
CA LYS A 106 -3.18 -0.27 -12.08
C LYS A 106 -2.59 1.09 -11.78
N THR A 107 -3.01 1.69 -10.68
CA THR A 107 -2.54 2.99 -10.20
C THR A 107 -1.74 2.84 -8.90
N GLU A 108 -0.85 3.80 -8.64
CA GLU A 108 -0.04 3.89 -7.43
C GLU A 108 0.11 5.36 -7.04
N TRP A 109 0.08 5.67 -5.75
CA TRP A 109 0.28 7.04 -5.27
C TRP A 109 1.77 7.40 -5.32
N ARG A 110 2.11 8.51 -5.97
CA ARG A 110 3.49 8.97 -6.13
C ARG A 110 3.67 10.39 -5.62
N ILE A 111 4.84 10.65 -5.05
CA ILE A 111 5.32 11.95 -4.61
C ILE A 111 6.56 12.29 -5.42
N THR A 112 6.49 13.35 -6.21
CA THR A 112 7.62 13.96 -6.90
C THR A 112 8.20 15.06 -6.02
N TYR A 113 9.51 15.06 -5.80
CA TYR A 113 10.19 16.03 -4.95
C TYR A 113 11.49 16.53 -5.58
N LYS A 114 11.92 17.73 -5.17
CA LYS A 114 13.21 18.33 -5.52
C LYS A 114 13.98 18.72 -4.25
N CYS A 115 15.30 18.55 -4.26
CA CYS A 115 16.16 19.03 -3.19
C CYS A 115 16.39 20.53 -3.35
N ILE A 116 16.46 21.26 -2.22
CA ILE A 116 16.71 22.70 -2.18
C ILE A 116 17.95 23.05 -1.36
#